data_AF-A0A562WRF5-F1
#
_entry.id   AF-A0A562WRF5-F1
#
_cell.length_a   1.000
_cell.length_b   1.000
_cell.length_c   1.000
_cell.angle_alpha   90.00
_cell.angle_beta   90.00
_cell.angle_gamma   90.00
#
_symmetry.space_group_name_H-M   'P 1'
#
loop_
_entity.id
_entity.type
_entity.pdbx_description
1 polymer ?
#
loop_
_entity_poly.entity_id
_entity_poly.type
_entity_poly.pdbx_seq_one_letter_code
_entity_poly.pdbx_strand_id
1 'polypeptide(L)'
;MKLPCPNCRGICRIDIPKIPWDSLQATCQRCSMVFVIKARVDTRPDHREARVYCSNCGNTQAFSDHCTSCKSRFARFMLVQTEKRITGSRANKSDSAIEGKQDSVSRGRTAERFVTWLGSRPRWLTSAIVGLAFLACLTLLVGRMVFHTDSEKEYLTNYVQTVYGINSGIKLSKNIWLRYSTEGVKSFEPATISHIAKGDEKESLDMVKNEIDGLMLKLATHPKTYDVSFHKLQHLYETYKQLNAIVIDSLALPTCKTSDIKVFENEYASRLKDIKQDLPGKLSNQFIISGSKYDLRFFNDL
;
A
#
# COMPACT_ATOMS: atom_id res chain seq x y z
N MET A 1 -18.37 17.46 1.58
CA MET A 1 -18.78 17.32 3.00
C MET A 1 -18.54 18.61 3.78
N LYS A 2 -19.26 18.82 4.90
CA LYS A 2 -19.14 19.99 5.78
C LYS A 2 -18.38 19.60 7.06
N LEU A 3 -17.31 20.31 7.39
CA LEU A 3 -16.50 20.08 8.59
C LEU A 3 -16.37 21.36 9.41
N PRO A 4 -16.69 21.34 10.72
CA PRO A 4 -16.47 22.50 11.56
C PRO A 4 -14.97 22.71 11.82
N CYS A 5 -14.52 23.96 11.76
CA CYS A 5 -13.18 24.34 12.19
C CYS A 5 -13.04 24.18 13.72
N PRO A 6 -11.95 23.58 14.22
CA PRO A 6 -11.77 23.36 15.65
C PRO A 6 -11.65 24.66 16.47
N ASN A 7 -11.12 25.74 15.87
CA ASN A 7 -10.98 27.03 16.57
C ASN A 7 -12.26 27.88 16.50
N CYS A 8 -12.76 28.18 15.30
CA CYS A 8 -13.87 29.16 15.14
C CYS A 8 -15.24 28.53 14.84
N ARG A 9 -15.33 27.19 14.76
CA ARG A 9 -16.53 26.44 14.36
C ARG A 9 -17.09 26.81 12.98
N GLY A 10 -16.35 27.56 12.16
CA GLY A 10 -16.72 27.86 10.78
C GLY A 10 -16.80 26.60 9.92
N ILE A 11 -17.79 26.53 9.02
CA ILE A 11 -18.02 25.36 8.18
C ILE A 11 -17.04 25.36 7.01
N CYS A 12 -16.13 24.39 6.98
CA CYS A 12 -15.22 24.11 5.88
C CYS A 12 -15.85 23.08 4.94
N ARG A 13 -15.91 23.36 3.64
CA ARG A 13 -16.38 22.41 2.63
C ARG A 13 -15.20 21.68 2.02
N ILE A 14 -15.23 20.36 2.04
CA ILE A 14 -14.17 19.50 1.52
C ILE A 14 -14.76 18.48 0.57
N ASP A 15 -14.11 18.25 -0.57
CA ASP A 15 -14.48 17.20 -1.52
C ASP A 15 -13.98 15.85 -1.01
N ILE A 16 -14.90 14.94 -0.72
CA ILE A 16 -14.62 13.57 -0.24
C ILE A 16 -13.67 12.79 -1.18
N PRO A 17 -13.84 12.81 -2.53
CA PRO A 17 -12.98 12.01 -3.42
C PRO A 17 -11.52 12.51 -3.49
N LYS A 18 -11.18 13.63 -2.84
CA LYS A 18 -9.82 14.20 -2.84
C LYS A 18 -9.07 13.98 -1.53
N ILE A 19 -9.61 13.23 -0.57
CA ILE A 19 -8.92 12.95 0.70
C ILE A 19 -7.97 11.77 0.48
N PRO A 20 -6.64 11.98 0.45
CA PRO A 20 -5.69 10.87 0.35
C PRO A 20 -5.73 10.00 1.62
N TRP A 21 -5.32 8.73 1.47
CA TRP A 21 -5.30 7.73 2.55
C TRP A 21 -4.50 8.16 3.79
N ASP A 22 -3.50 9.03 3.64
CA ASP A 22 -2.62 9.44 4.74
C ASP A 22 -3.21 10.59 5.57
N SER A 23 -3.35 11.78 4.97
CA SER A 23 -3.96 12.94 5.59
C SER A 23 -4.20 14.07 4.59
N LEU A 24 -5.28 14.82 4.79
CA LEU A 24 -5.55 16.08 4.10
C LEU A 24 -5.33 17.23 5.09
N GLN A 25 -4.51 18.21 4.72
CA GLN A 25 -4.45 19.48 5.43
C GLN A 25 -5.55 20.39 4.91
N ALA A 26 -6.38 20.92 5.80
CA ALA A 26 -7.42 21.88 5.48
C ALA A 26 -7.18 23.19 6.23
N THR A 27 -7.40 24.30 5.52
CA THR A 27 -7.30 25.65 6.10
C THR A 27 -8.70 26.22 6.29
N CYS A 28 -9.02 26.65 7.50
CA CYS A 28 -10.29 27.33 7.76
C CYS A 28 -10.32 28.70 7.08
N GLN A 29 -11.31 28.94 6.23
CA GLN A 29 -11.47 30.25 5.57
C GLN A 29 -11.85 31.39 6.51
N ARG A 30 -12.35 31.08 7.72
CA ARG A 30 -12.81 32.11 8.68
C ARG A 30 -11.72 32.56 9.65
N CYS A 31 -10.83 31.67 10.08
CA CYS A 31 -9.78 31.99 11.07
C CYS A 31 -8.36 31.58 10.64
N SER A 32 -8.19 31.16 9.38
CA SER A 32 -6.91 30.75 8.79
C SER A 32 -6.19 29.60 9.51
N MET A 33 -6.85 28.92 10.44
CA MET A 33 -6.28 27.78 11.13
C MET A 33 -6.11 26.60 10.18
N VAL A 34 -4.91 26.05 10.13
CA VAL A 34 -4.60 24.79 9.43
C VAL A 34 -4.85 23.63 10.38
N PHE A 35 -5.64 22.64 9.94
CA PHE A 35 -5.90 21.43 10.70
C PHE A 35 -5.78 20.20 9.80
N VAL A 36 -5.38 19.08 10.41
CA VAL A 36 -5.13 17.83 9.70
C VAL A 36 -6.35 16.94 9.81
N ILE A 37 -6.76 16.37 8.68
CA ILE A 37 -7.85 15.43 8.54
C ILE A 37 -7.24 14.11 8.11
N LYS A 38 -7.41 13.05 8.91
CA LYS A 38 -6.89 11.72 8.56
C LYS A 38 -8.03 10.80 8.16
N ALA A 39 -7.84 10.08 7.07
CA ALA A 39 -8.73 9.02 6.61
C ALA A 39 -8.24 7.68 7.19
N ARG A 40 -8.37 7.45 8.50
CA ARG A 40 -8.08 6.12 9.06
C ARG A 40 -9.00 5.71 10.20
N VAL A 41 -9.57 4.52 10.02
CA VAL A 41 -10.07 3.61 11.04
C VAL A 41 -8.95 2.61 11.28
N ASP A 42 -8.14 2.84 12.31
CA ASP A 42 -7.51 1.72 13.01
C ASP A 42 -8.37 1.47 14.24
N THR A 43 -8.93 0.27 14.36
CA THR A 43 -9.87 -0.18 15.41
C THR A 43 -9.27 -0.25 16.81
N ARG A 44 -8.21 0.50 17.10
CA ARG A 44 -7.68 0.72 18.46
C ARG A 44 -7.02 2.11 18.53
N PRO A 45 -7.80 3.21 18.60
CA PRO A 45 -7.24 4.45 19.10
C PRO A 45 -6.84 4.22 20.56
N ASP A 46 -5.63 4.65 20.92
CA ASP A 46 -5.22 4.77 22.31
C ASP A 46 -6.32 5.54 23.07
N HIS A 47 -6.95 4.86 24.03
CA HIS A 47 -8.39 5.00 24.33
C HIS A 47 -8.79 6.25 25.13
N ARG A 48 -8.02 7.33 25.15
CA ARG A 48 -8.28 8.40 26.14
C ARG A 48 -8.79 9.74 25.63
N GLU A 49 -8.56 10.15 24.37
CA GLU A 49 -8.90 11.55 24.00
C GLU A 49 -9.40 11.81 22.55
N ALA A 50 -9.63 10.77 21.73
CA ALA A 50 -10.09 10.99 20.36
C ALA A 50 -11.56 11.45 20.29
N ARG A 51 -11.77 12.75 19.99
CA ARG A 51 -13.10 13.29 19.65
C ARG A 51 -13.43 13.00 18.19
N VAL A 52 -14.61 12.43 17.94
CA VAL A 52 -15.14 12.10 16.61
C VAL A 52 -16.14 13.16 16.17
N TYR A 53 -16.10 13.52 14.88
CA TYR A 53 -17.00 14.50 14.27
C TYR A 53 -18.01 13.85 13.35
N CYS A 54 -19.30 14.16 13.55
CA CYS A 54 -20.34 13.70 12.65
C CYS A 54 -20.38 14.51 11.36
N SER A 55 -20.24 13.82 10.22
CA SER A 55 -20.33 14.42 8.89
C SER A 55 -21.75 14.88 8.51
N ASN A 56 -22.78 14.32 9.15
CA ASN A 56 -24.18 14.61 8.85
C ASN A 56 -24.69 15.83 9.65
N CYS A 57 -24.51 15.84 10.97
CA CYS A 57 -25.00 16.93 11.83
C CYS A 57 -23.92 17.86 12.40
N GLY A 58 -22.63 17.56 12.20
CA GLY A 58 -21.52 18.38 12.70
C GLY A 58 -21.24 18.23 14.20
N ASN A 59 -21.97 17.37 14.91
CA ASN A 59 -21.78 17.20 16.36
C ASN A 59 -20.42 16.53 16.67
N THR A 60 -19.78 16.99 17.75
CA THR A 60 -18.55 16.40 18.29
C THR A 60 -18.88 15.48 19.45
N GLN A 61 -18.33 14.28 19.47
CA GLN A 61 -18.66 13.26 20.48
C GLN A 61 -17.47 12.36 20.79
N ALA A 62 -17.58 11.58 21.86
CA ALA A 62 -16.68 10.46 22.10
C ALA A 62 -16.80 9.41 20.98
N PHE A 63 -15.78 8.57 20.87
CA PHE A 63 -15.77 7.45 19.92
C PHE A 63 -17.03 6.58 20.08
N SER A 64 -17.74 6.37 18.98
CA SER A 64 -18.93 5.52 18.86
C SER A 64 -19.14 5.20 17.38
N ASP A 65 -19.80 4.08 17.05
CA ASP A 65 -20.10 3.68 15.66
C ASP A 65 -21.24 4.51 15.02
N HIS A 66 -21.92 5.33 15.82
CA HIS A 66 -23.04 6.16 15.39
C HIS A 66 -23.01 7.53 16.04
N CYS A 67 -23.60 8.51 15.37
CA CYS A 67 -23.77 9.82 15.96
C CYS A 67 -24.79 9.79 17.11
N THR A 68 -24.41 10.27 18.30
CA THR A 68 -25.31 10.36 19.46
C THR A 68 -26.47 11.30 19.21
N SER A 69 -26.25 12.36 18.42
CA SER A 69 -27.22 13.40 18.08
C SER A 69 -28.16 13.01 16.94
N CYS A 70 -27.64 12.67 15.75
CA CYS A 70 -28.49 12.41 14.57
C CYS A 70 -28.66 10.93 14.21
N LYS A 71 -28.11 10.01 15.01
CA LYS A 71 -28.19 8.56 14.85
C LYS A 71 -27.63 7.99 13.52
N SER A 72 -27.04 8.83 12.67
CA SER A 72 -26.36 8.36 11.46
C SER A 72 -25.19 7.45 11.82
N ARG A 73 -25.09 6.28 11.19
CA ARG A 73 -23.89 5.44 11.28
C ARG A 73 -22.71 6.14 10.62
N PHE A 74 -21.54 6.07 11.24
CA PHE A 74 -20.32 6.55 10.58
C PHE A 74 -19.92 5.50 9.53
N ALA A 75 -20.06 5.82 8.25
CA ALA A 75 -19.65 4.94 7.16
C ALA A 75 -18.12 4.83 7.13
N ARG A 76 -17.55 3.65 7.43
CA ARG A 76 -16.15 3.14 7.25
C ARG A 76 -14.94 4.10 7.45
N PHE A 77 -15.17 5.36 7.79
CA PHE A 77 -14.24 6.47 7.80
C PHE A 77 -14.65 7.38 8.96
N MET A 78 -13.77 7.51 9.95
CA MET A 78 -13.90 8.50 11.02
C MET A 78 -12.81 9.55 10.86
N LEU A 79 -13.21 10.81 10.88
CA LEU A 79 -12.30 11.93 10.73
C LEU A 79 -11.85 12.37 12.10
N VAL A 80 -10.57 12.11 12.40
CA VAL A 80 -9.91 12.60 13.59
C VAL A 80 -9.30 13.96 13.25
N GLN A 81 -9.73 15.01 13.96
CA GLN A 81 -9.09 16.32 13.89
C GLN A 81 -8.05 16.41 15.01
N THR A 82 -6.80 16.68 14.65
CA THR A 82 -5.73 16.98 15.62
C THR A 82 -5.31 18.44 15.50
N GLU A 83 -5.33 19.18 16.60
CA GLU A 83 -4.82 20.56 16.65
C GLU A 83 -3.29 20.54 16.53
N LYS A 84 -2.75 21.10 15.45
CA LYS A 84 -1.31 21.37 15.33
C LYS A 84 -1.11 22.87 15.49
N ARG A 85 -0.75 23.32 16.70
CA ARG A 85 -0.30 24.71 16.89
C ARG A 85 1.05 24.85 16.18
N ILE A 86 1.09 25.67 15.14
CA ILE A 86 2.35 26.09 14.52
C ILE A 86 2.97 27.10 15.48
N THR A 87 3.77 26.62 16.44
CA THR A 87 4.76 27.48 17.10
C THR A 87 5.84 27.77 16.07
N GLY A 88 5.84 29.01 15.57
CA GLY A 88 6.85 29.48 14.63
C GLY A 88 8.25 29.40 15.25
N SER A 89 9.10 28.54 14.71
CA SER A 89 10.54 28.65 14.91
C SER A 89 11.13 29.38 13.71
N ARG A 90 11.24 30.69 13.84
CA ARG A 90 12.20 31.52 13.11
C ARG A 90 13.31 31.84 14.11
N ALA A 91 14.51 31.32 13.89
CA ALA A 91 15.78 31.98 14.20
C ALA A 91 16.94 31.04 13.87
N ASN A 92 17.65 31.35 12.78
CA ASN A 92 19.12 31.45 12.67
C ASN A 92 19.46 31.47 11.18
N LYS A 93 19.82 32.65 10.64
CA LYS A 93 21.21 33.16 10.47
C LYS A 93 21.97 32.32 9.44
N SER A 94 22.65 32.84 8.43
CA SER A 94 22.91 34.16 7.86
C SER A 94 24.00 33.93 6.81
N ASP A 95 23.99 34.72 5.73
CA ASP A 95 25.12 35.05 4.85
C ASP A 95 25.78 33.92 4.04
N SER A 96 26.08 34.05 2.75
CA SER A 96 26.52 35.24 2.04
C SER A 96 26.35 35.04 0.52
N ALA A 97 25.94 36.11 -0.14
CA ALA A 97 26.08 36.32 -1.57
C ALA A 97 27.50 36.83 -1.87
N ILE A 98 28.11 36.38 -2.97
CA ILE A 98 29.09 37.16 -3.72
C ILE A 98 28.76 37.03 -5.21
N GLU A 99 28.45 38.18 -5.79
CA GLU A 99 28.30 38.45 -7.22
C GLU A 99 29.64 38.29 -7.96
N GLY A 100 29.58 38.00 -9.26
CA GLY A 100 30.75 38.07 -10.15
C GLY A 100 30.35 38.01 -11.61
N LYS A 101 30.24 39.18 -12.23
CA LYS A 101 29.72 39.49 -13.56
C LYS A 101 30.80 39.36 -14.64
N GLN A 102 30.36 38.99 -15.85
CA GLN A 102 30.85 39.35 -17.20
C GLN A 102 32.37 39.45 -17.49
N ASP A 103 32.81 38.76 -18.55
CA ASP A 103 33.22 39.50 -19.76
C ASP A 103 33.28 38.64 -21.04
N SER A 104 32.95 39.32 -22.12
CA SER A 104 32.96 38.94 -23.53
C SER A 104 34.35 38.63 -24.09
N VAL A 105 34.43 37.87 -25.20
CA VAL A 105 35.17 38.21 -26.45
C VAL A 105 35.14 37.04 -27.47
N SER A 106 34.49 37.33 -28.60
CA SER A 106 34.66 36.92 -30.01
C SER A 106 35.23 35.56 -30.49
N ARG A 107 34.53 35.08 -31.55
CA ARG A 107 35.01 34.59 -32.87
C ARG A 107 35.78 33.26 -32.97
N GLY A 108 35.29 32.44 -33.90
CA GLY A 108 36.15 31.92 -34.97
C GLY A 108 36.11 30.41 -35.16
N ARG A 109 35.55 30.01 -36.30
CA ARG A 109 35.73 28.69 -36.93
C ARG A 109 37.19 28.23 -36.86
N THR A 110 37.41 26.97 -36.49
CA THR A 110 38.11 26.04 -37.37
C THR A 110 37.82 24.61 -36.94
N ALA A 111 37.13 23.89 -37.83
CA ALA A 111 37.28 22.46 -37.95
C ALA A 111 38.71 22.14 -38.41
N GLU A 112 39.09 20.89 -38.20
CA GLU A 112 40.27 20.19 -38.70
C GLU A 112 41.46 20.01 -37.73
N ARG A 113 41.86 18.73 -37.68
CA ARG A 113 43.08 18.14 -37.12
C ARG A 113 43.08 17.83 -35.62
N PHE A 114 42.54 16.66 -35.30
CA PHE A 114 43.04 15.84 -34.21
C PHE A 114 43.14 14.36 -34.61
N VAL A 115 43.85 14.10 -35.71
CA VAL A 115 44.41 12.77 -36.01
C VAL A 115 45.87 13.00 -36.35
N THR A 116 46.75 12.75 -35.37
CA THR A 116 48.16 12.31 -35.45
C THR A 116 48.92 12.82 -34.23
N TRP A 117 48.74 12.18 -33.08
CA TRP A 117 49.69 12.29 -31.97
C TRP A 117 49.62 11.04 -31.07
N LEU A 118 50.06 9.91 -31.60
CA LEU A 118 50.44 8.71 -30.84
C LEU A 118 51.97 8.61 -30.88
N GLY A 119 52.63 9.59 -30.27
CA GLY A 119 54.07 9.59 -30.05
C GLY A 119 54.33 9.77 -28.56
N SER A 120 54.77 8.70 -27.90
CA SER A 120 55.28 8.68 -26.52
C SER A 120 54.31 9.14 -25.44
N ARG A 121 53.37 8.27 -25.07
CA ARG A 121 52.56 8.42 -23.85
C ARG A 121 53.47 8.36 -22.61
N PRO A 122 53.53 9.40 -21.76
CA PRO A 122 54.22 9.31 -20.48
C PRO A 122 53.52 8.28 -19.58
N ARG A 123 54.30 7.41 -18.92
CA ARG A 123 53.82 6.28 -18.10
C ARG A 123 52.79 6.67 -17.01
N TRP A 124 52.74 7.94 -16.60
CA TRP A 124 51.76 8.43 -15.64
C TRP A 124 50.31 8.42 -16.15
N LEU A 125 50.09 8.61 -17.46
CA LEU A 125 48.75 8.69 -18.07
C LEU A 125 48.11 7.30 -18.17
N THR A 126 48.90 6.26 -18.44
CA THR A 126 48.43 4.87 -18.39
C THR A 126 48.07 4.45 -16.97
N SER A 127 48.83 4.90 -15.96
CA SER A 127 48.51 4.60 -14.56
C SER A 127 47.24 5.32 -14.08
N ALA A 128 47.02 6.56 -14.51
CA ALA A 128 45.81 7.32 -14.20
C ALA A 128 44.56 6.68 -14.81
N ILE A 129 44.62 6.21 -16.07
CA ILE A 129 43.51 5.55 -16.74
C ILE A 129 43.15 4.23 -16.05
N VAL A 130 44.14 3.43 -15.65
CA VAL A 130 43.91 2.17 -14.92
C VAL A 130 43.30 2.44 -13.53
N GLY A 131 43.79 3.46 -12.82
CA GLY A 131 43.22 3.88 -11.53
C GLY A 131 41.75 4.31 -11.64
N LEU A 132 41.40 5.09 -12.67
CA LEU A 132 40.03 5.53 -12.93
C LEU A 132 39.10 4.36 -13.29
N ALA A 133 39.57 3.41 -14.11
CA ALA A 133 38.82 2.21 -14.44
C ALA A 133 38.58 1.32 -13.20
N PHE A 134 39.56 1.21 -12.30
CA PHE A 134 39.42 0.46 -11.06
C PHE A 134 38.38 1.10 -10.11
N LEU A 135 38.40 2.43 -9.98
CA LEU A 135 37.41 3.20 -9.22
C LEU A 135 35.99 3.06 -9.80
N ALA A 136 35.85 3.07 -11.13
CA ALA A 136 34.57 2.81 -11.80
C ALA A 136 34.06 1.39 -11.53
N CYS A 137 34.94 0.38 -11.56
CA CYS A 137 34.57 -1.00 -11.19
C CYS A 137 34.13 -1.10 -9.72
N LEU A 138 34.85 -0.46 -8.79
CA LEU A 138 34.49 -0.48 -7.37
C LEU A 138 33.13 0.18 -7.12
N THR A 139 32.85 1.33 -7.75
CA THR A 139 31.55 2.00 -7.61
C THR A 139 30.40 1.16 -8.19
N LEU A 140 30.62 0.45 -9.30
CA LEU A 140 29.65 -0.50 -9.84
C LEU A 140 29.42 -1.71 -8.92
N LEU A 141 30.48 -2.25 -8.29
CA LEU A 141 30.38 -3.36 -7.35
C LEU A 141 29.64 -2.97 -6.07
N VAL A 142 29.96 -1.80 -5.49
CA VAL A 142 29.28 -1.27 -4.30
C VAL A 142 27.83 -0.94 -4.62
N GLY A 143 27.56 -0.29 -5.76
CA GLY A 143 26.20 0.01 -6.22
C GLY A 143 25.36 -1.26 -6.40
N ARG A 144 25.94 -2.32 -6.96
CA ARG A 144 25.28 -3.62 -7.12
C ARG A 144 24.96 -4.28 -5.78
N MET A 145 25.83 -4.17 -4.77
CA MET A 145 25.53 -4.72 -3.44
C MET A 145 24.39 -3.98 -2.74
N VAL A 146 24.40 -2.64 -2.75
CA VAL A 146 23.34 -1.83 -2.11
C VAL A 146 21.99 -2.06 -2.78
N PHE A 147 21.95 -2.02 -4.12
CA PHE A 147 20.71 -2.22 -4.87
C PHE A 147 20.12 -3.63 -4.66
N HIS A 148 20.99 -4.65 -4.56
CA HIS A 148 20.56 -6.01 -4.28
C HIS A 148 19.90 -6.13 -2.89
N THR A 149 20.41 -5.44 -1.88
CA THR A 149 19.82 -5.47 -0.53
C THR A 149 18.45 -4.79 -0.44
N ASP A 150 18.22 -3.75 -1.24
CA ASP A 150 16.94 -3.04 -1.24
C ASP A 150 15.86 -3.85 -1.97
N SER A 151 16.20 -4.43 -3.13
CA SER A 151 15.29 -5.31 -3.89
C SER A 151 14.85 -6.55 -3.09
N GLU A 152 15.76 -7.13 -2.30
CA GLU A 152 15.45 -8.28 -1.45
C GLU A 152 14.48 -7.90 -0.33
N LYS A 153 14.72 -6.78 0.37
CA LYS A 153 13.81 -6.30 1.43
C LYS A 153 12.41 -5.99 0.89
N GLU A 154 12.34 -5.40 -0.30
CA GLU A 154 11.07 -5.13 -0.97
C GLU A 154 10.35 -6.43 -1.31
N TYR A 155 11.05 -7.42 -1.88
CA TYR A 155 10.50 -8.75 -2.14
C TYR A 155 9.92 -9.40 -0.87
N LEU A 156 10.72 -9.45 0.21
CA LEU A 156 10.29 -10.04 1.48
C LEU A 156 9.01 -9.37 2.02
N THR A 157 8.95 -8.04 1.95
CA THR A 157 7.79 -7.27 2.43
C THR A 157 6.55 -7.52 1.59
N ASN A 158 6.69 -7.45 0.26
CA ASN A 158 5.60 -7.70 -0.68
C ASN A 158 5.09 -9.14 -0.56
N TYR A 159 5.96 -10.11 -0.30
CA TYR A 159 5.57 -11.51 -0.11
C TYR A 159 4.62 -11.67 1.09
N VAL A 160 4.98 -11.12 2.26
CA VAL A 160 4.14 -11.19 3.46
C VAL A 160 2.81 -10.44 3.25
N GLN A 161 2.85 -9.26 2.63
CA GLN A 161 1.65 -8.50 2.30
C GLN A 161 0.72 -9.29 1.37
N THR A 162 1.27 -10.01 0.39
CA THR A 162 0.50 -10.83 -0.54
C THR A 162 -0.18 -11.99 0.19
N VAL A 163 0.55 -12.72 1.04
CA VAL A 163 -0.04 -13.81 1.85
C VAL A 163 -1.14 -13.30 2.77
N TYR A 164 -0.94 -12.15 3.42
CA TYR A 164 -1.95 -11.50 4.25
C TYR A 164 -3.18 -11.05 3.42
N GLY A 165 -2.94 -10.44 2.26
CA GLY A 165 -3.98 -9.99 1.33
C GLY A 165 -4.85 -11.15 0.87
N ILE A 166 -4.21 -12.25 0.42
CA ILE A 166 -4.90 -13.48 0.01
C ILE A 166 -5.78 -14.03 1.14
N ASN A 167 -5.25 -14.16 2.36
CA ASN A 167 -6.02 -14.63 3.51
C ASN A 167 -7.24 -13.74 3.79
N SER A 168 -7.05 -12.42 3.74
CA SER A 168 -8.11 -11.44 3.96
C SER A 168 -9.17 -11.52 2.86
N GLY A 169 -8.75 -11.66 1.60
CA GLY A 169 -9.63 -11.84 0.44
C GLY A 169 -10.43 -13.14 0.50
N ILE A 170 -9.83 -14.24 0.94
CA ILE A 170 -10.53 -15.52 1.15
C ILE A 170 -11.57 -15.39 2.25
N LYS A 171 -11.23 -14.80 3.40
CA LYS A 171 -12.18 -14.56 4.49
C LYS A 171 -13.37 -13.70 4.03
N LEU A 172 -13.09 -12.64 3.27
CA LEU A 172 -14.13 -11.77 2.73
C LEU A 172 -15.05 -12.54 1.76
N SER A 173 -14.47 -13.28 0.82
CA SER A 173 -15.20 -14.08 -0.18
C SER A 173 -16.07 -15.15 0.51
N LYS A 174 -15.52 -15.85 1.51
CA LYS A 174 -16.24 -16.83 2.33
C LYS A 174 -17.42 -16.21 3.06
N ASN A 175 -17.22 -15.06 3.71
CA ASN A 175 -18.27 -14.39 4.48
C ASN A 175 -19.43 -13.95 3.58
N ILE A 176 -19.14 -13.45 2.38
CA ILE A 176 -20.16 -13.08 1.39
C ILE A 176 -20.93 -14.32 0.94
N TRP A 177 -20.21 -15.40 0.60
CA TRP A 177 -20.87 -16.65 0.21
C TRP A 177 -21.75 -17.24 1.32
N LEU A 178 -21.27 -17.32 2.55
CA LEU A 178 -22.03 -17.89 3.68
C LEU A 178 -23.32 -17.12 3.93
N ARG A 179 -23.29 -15.80 3.76
CA ARG A 179 -24.50 -14.98 3.83
C ARG A 179 -25.47 -15.32 2.71
N TYR A 180 -24.97 -15.39 1.48
CA TYR A 180 -25.79 -15.76 0.33
C TYR A 180 -26.40 -17.16 0.48
N SER A 181 -25.64 -18.16 0.93
CA SER A 181 -26.14 -19.52 1.11
C SER A 181 -27.15 -19.65 2.25
N THR A 182 -27.07 -18.81 3.28
CA THR A 182 -28.04 -18.81 4.40
C THR A 182 -29.31 -18.03 4.08
N GLU A 183 -29.21 -16.94 3.31
CA GLU A 183 -30.35 -16.13 2.86
C GLU A 183 -31.11 -16.81 1.70
N GLY A 184 -30.39 -17.41 0.75
CA GLY A 184 -30.95 -18.09 -0.41
C GLY A 184 -31.91 -19.22 -0.05
N VAL A 185 -31.68 -19.94 1.05
CA VAL A 185 -32.59 -21.03 1.50
C VAL A 185 -33.99 -20.52 1.90
N LYS A 186 -34.16 -19.21 2.17
CA LYS A 186 -35.43 -18.64 2.65
C LYS A 186 -36.30 -18.00 1.56
N SER A 187 -35.77 -17.78 0.36
CA SER A 187 -36.50 -17.07 -0.70
C SER A 187 -35.97 -17.45 -2.08
N PHE A 188 -36.41 -18.58 -2.64
CA PHE A 188 -36.20 -18.85 -4.06
C PHE A 188 -37.53 -18.73 -4.81
N GLU A 189 -37.78 -17.53 -5.34
CA GLU A 189 -38.44 -17.40 -6.64
C GLU A 189 -37.34 -17.49 -7.72
N PRO A 190 -37.40 -18.46 -8.64
CA PRO A 190 -36.29 -18.84 -9.52
C PRO A 190 -35.92 -17.86 -10.65
N ALA A 191 -36.38 -16.61 -10.64
CA ALA A 191 -36.37 -15.78 -11.85
C ALA A 191 -35.31 -14.67 -11.92
N THR A 192 -34.55 -14.36 -10.86
CA THR A 192 -33.54 -13.28 -10.95
C THR A 192 -32.21 -13.72 -10.34
N ILE A 193 -31.34 -14.32 -11.16
CA ILE A 193 -29.96 -14.65 -10.80
C ILE A 193 -29.20 -13.33 -10.64
N SER A 194 -29.31 -12.73 -9.46
CA SER A 194 -28.52 -11.57 -9.09
C SER A 194 -27.14 -12.03 -8.63
N HIS A 195 -26.08 -11.31 -9.00
CA HIS A 195 -24.71 -11.53 -8.51
C HIS A 195 -24.67 -11.77 -6.99
N ILE A 196 -23.81 -12.70 -6.53
CA ILE A 196 -23.63 -13.03 -5.11
C ILE A 196 -23.12 -11.81 -4.33
N ALA A 197 -22.02 -11.21 -4.79
CA ALA A 197 -21.56 -9.92 -4.27
C ALA A 197 -22.29 -8.75 -4.95
N LYS A 198 -22.83 -7.81 -4.16
CA LYS A 198 -23.55 -6.64 -4.67
C LYS A 198 -22.97 -5.33 -4.12
N GLY A 199 -23.03 -4.27 -4.93
CA GLY A 199 -22.64 -2.91 -4.53
C GLY A 199 -21.25 -2.87 -3.88
N ASP A 200 -21.20 -2.32 -2.66
CA ASP A 200 -19.98 -2.13 -1.85
C ASP A 200 -19.17 -3.42 -1.61
N GLU A 201 -19.82 -4.59 -1.62
CA GLU A 201 -19.13 -5.88 -1.43
C GLU A 201 -18.30 -6.26 -2.63
N LYS A 202 -18.86 -6.06 -3.82
CA LYS A 202 -18.14 -6.27 -5.08
C LYS A 202 -16.96 -5.30 -5.16
N GLU A 203 -17.19 -4.02 -4.87
CA GLU A 203 -16.11 -3.02 -4.84
C GLU A 203 -15.00 -3.39 -3.85
N SER A 204 -15.37 -3.88 -2.66
CA SER A 204 -14.39 -4.34 -1.66
C SER A 204 -13.59 -5.56 -2.14
N LEU A 205 -14.24 -6.52 -2.80
CA LEU A 205 -13.55 -7.69 -3.37
C LEU A 205 -12.63 -7.29 -4.53
N ASP A 206 -13.08 -6.41 -5.42
CA ASP A 206 -12.29 -5.89 -6.54
C ASP A 206 -11.07 -5.10 -6.03
N MET A 207 -11.25 -4.28 -5.00
CA MET A 207 -10.15 -3.53 -4.36
C MET A 207 -9.09 -4.48 -3.79
N VAL A 208 -9.50 -5.46 -2.97
CA VAL A 208 -8.57 -6.44 -2.39
C VAL A 208 -7.86 -7.23 -3.49
N LYS A 209 -8.59 -7.65 -4.53
CA LYS A 209 -8.02 -8.35 -5.68
C LYS A 209 -6.96 -7.49 -6.36
N ASN A 210 -7.28 -6.25 -6.72
CA ASN A 210 -6.37 -5.34 -7.41
C ASN A 210 -5.10 -5.05 -6.59
N GLU A 211 -5.20 -4.95 -5.26
CA GLU A 211 -4.04 -4.82 -4.39
C GLU A 211 -3.14 -6.06 -4.43
N ILE A 212 -3.73 -7.27 -4.35
CA ILE A 212 -2.99 -8.54 -4.44
C ILE A 212 -2.36 -8.69 -5.83
N ASP A 213 -3.08 -8.38 -6.90
CA ASP A 213 -2.59 -8.42 -8.29
C ASP A 213 -1.37 -7.49 -8.46
N GLY A 214 -1.46 -6.27 -7.90
CA GLY A 214 -0.36 -5.31 -7.92
C GLY A 214 0.88 -5.79 -7.15
N LEU A 215 0.70 -6.49 -6.02
CA LEU A 215 1.80 -7.09 -5.28
C LEU A 215 2.41 -8.30 -6.02
N MET A 216 1.57 -9.17 -6.60
CA MET A 216 2.01 -10.31 -7.39
C MET A 216 2.85 -9.87 -8.60
N LEU A 217 2.48 -8.76 -9.26
CA LEU A 217 3.26 -8.19 -10.35
C LEU A 217 4.65 -7.72 -9.89
N LYS A 218 4.76 -7.11 -8.70
CA LYS A 218 6.05 -6.74 -8.11
C LYS A 218 6.90 -7.94 -7.72
N LEU A 219 6.27 -9.06 -7.35
CA LEU A 219 6.95 -10.31 -7.00
C LEU A 219 7.40 -11.10 -8.23
N ALA A 220 6.95 -10.76 -9.44
CA ALA A 220 7.34 -11.45 -10.66
C ALA A 220 8.87 -11.41 -10.90
N THR A 221 9.54 -10.33 -10.48
CA THR A 221 11.00 -10.19 -10.52
C THR A 221 11.64 -10.64 -9.20
N HIS A 222 11.42 -11.90 -8.82
CA HIS A 222 11.94 -12.46 -7.57
C HIS A 222 13.42 -12.87 -7.68
N PRO A 223 14.21 -12.79 -6.59
CA PRO A 223 15.55 -13.37 -6.56
C PRO A 223 15.49 -14.89 -6.66
N LYS A 224 16.45 -15.49 -7.38
CA LYS A 224 16.53 -16.96 -7.60
C LYS A 224 16.45 -17.82 -6.34
N THR A 225 16.92 -17.27 -5.21
CA THR A 225 16.87 -17.94 -3.91
C THR A 225 15.44 -18.17 -3.39
N TYR A 226 14.44 -17.53 -4.00
CA TYR A 226 13.04 -17.59 -3.60
C TYR A 226 12.11 -18.20 -4.66
N ASP A 227 12.64 -18.80 -5.74
CA ASP A 227 11.84 -19.40 -6.83
C ASP A 227 10.78 -20.38 -6.30
N VAL A 228 11.19 -21.28 -5.39
CA VAL A 228 10.29 -22.27 -4.77
C VAL A 228 9.17 -21.58 -3.99
N SER A 229 9.50 -20.59 -3.15
CA SER A 229 8.51 -19.84 -2.38
C SER A 229 7.55 -19.05 -3.28
N PHE A 230 8.06 -18.43 -4.35
CA PHE A 230 7.25 -17.70 -5.32
C PHE A 230 6.25 -18.61 -6.02
N HIS A 231 6.67 -19.80 -6.48
CA HIS A 231 5.75 -20.77 -7.09
C HIS A 231 4.64 -21.23 -6.13
N LYS A 232 4.98 -21.51 -4.87
CA LYS A 232 3.97 -21.86 -3.86
C LYS A 232 3.00 -20.70 -3.59
N LEU A 233 3.49 -19.47 -3.54
CA LEU A 233 2.65 -18.28 -3.41
C LEU A 233 1.73 -18.09 -4.62
N GLN A 234 2.23 -18.29 -5.84
CA GLN A 234 1.44 -18.21 -7.07
C GLN A 234 0.27 -19.22 -7.04
N HIS A 235 0.54 -20.44 -6.59
CA HIS A 235 -0.48 -21.46 -6.38
C HIS A 235 -1.55 -21.07 -5.35
N LEU A 236 -1.15 -20.48 -4.23
CA LEU A 236 -2.08 -19.93 -3.23
C LEU A 236 -2.95 -18.80 -3.83
N TYR A 237 -2.33 -17.93 -4.62
CA TYR A 237 -3.00 -16.83 -5.30
C TYR A 237 -4.03 -17.30 -6.34
N GLU A 238 -3.72 -18.33 -7.14
CA GLU A 238 -4.68 -18.91 -8.07
C GLU A 238 -5.89 -19.54 -7.34
N THR A 239 -5.67 -20.17 -6.18
CA THR A 239 -6.78 -20.68 -5.34
C THR A 239 -7.70 -19.54 -4.91
N TYR A 240 -7.12 -18.41 -4.50
CA TYR A 240 -7.88 -17.22 -4.16
C TYR A 240 -8.66 -16.65 -5.36
N LYS A 241 -8.03 -16.53 -6.53
CA LYS A 241 -8.68 -16.03 -7.75
C LYS A 241 -9.91 -16.86 -8.13
N GLN A 242 -9.81 -18.19 -8.03
CA GLN A 242 -10.93 -19.08 -8.32
C GLN A 242 -12.10 -18.83 -7.37
N LEU A 243 -11.85 -18.77 -6.05
CA LEU A 243 -12.89 -18.46 -5.07
C LEU A 243 -13.50 -17.06 -5.29
N ASN A 244 -12.65 -16.06 -5.56
CA ASN A 244 -13.07 -14.69 -5.79
C ASN A 244 -13.97 -14.58 -7.04
N ALA A 245 -13.59 -15.23 -8.14
CA ALA A 245 -14.38 -15.28 -9.37
C ALA A 245 -15.75 -15.93 -9.15
N ILE A 246 -15.84 -17.02 -8.37
CA ILE A 246 -17.12 -17.65 -8.01
C ILE A 246 -18.05 -16.65 -7.31
N VAL A 247 -17.51 -15.83 -6.41
CA VAL A 247 -18.28 -14.87 -5.62
C VAL A 247 -18.68 -13.62 -6.42
N ILE A 248 -17.85 -13.17 -7.37
CA ILE A 248 -18.13 -11.97 -8.18
C ILE A 248 -18.97 -12.31 -9.43
N ASP A 249 -18.59 -13.34 -10.18
CA ASP A 249 -19.07 -13.62 -11.54
C ASP A 249 -20.22 -14.65 -11.60
N SER A 250 -20.98 -14.81 -10.51
CA SER A 250 -22.02 -15.84 -10.25
C SER A 250 -23.13 -16.03 -11.32
N LEU A 251 -23.09 -15.37 -12.47
CA LEU A 251 -23.93 -15.71 -13.62
C LEU A 251 -23.67 -17.13 -14.18
N ALA A 252 -22.55 -17.78 -13.81
CA ALA A 252 -22.13 -19.04 -14.44
C ALA A 252 -22.53 -20.35 -13.71
N LEU A 253 -22.91 -20.37 -12.42
CA LEU A 253 -23.08 -21.65 -11.70
C LEU A 253 -24.33 -21.71 -10.80
N PRO A 254 -25.46 -22.26 -11.31
CA PRO A 254 -26.60 -22.69 -10.49
C PRO A 254 -26.27 -23.86 -9.54
N THR A 255 -25.04 -24.37 -9.56
CA THR A 255 -24.66 -25.66 -8.94
C THR A 255 -23.54 -25.58 -7.90
N CYS A 256 -22.98 -24.40 -7.63
CA CYS A 256 -21.92 -24.29 -6.62
C CYS A 256 -22.52 -24.56 -5.23
N LYS A 257 -22.23 -25.75 -4.70
CA LYS A 257 -22.78 -26.27 -3.44
C LYS A 257 -21.89 -25.79 -2.30
N THR A 258 -22.45 -25.75 -1.09
CA THR A 258 -21.68 -25.49 0.14
C THR A 258 -20.50 -26.45 0.34
N SER A 259 -20.54 -27.63 -0.29
CA SER A 259 -19.41 -28.58 -0.37
C SER A 259 -18.18 -27.97 -1.04
N ASP A 260 -18.37 -27.12 -2.04
CA ASP A 260 -17.30 -26.64 -2.92
C ASP A 260 -16.42 -25.64 -2.17
N ILE A 261 -17.00 -24.85 -1.25
CA ILE A 261 -16.22 -23.98 -0.37
C ILE A 261 -15.39 -24.74 0.64
N LYS A 262 -15.91 -25.84 1.20
CA LYS A 262 -15.09 -26.68 2.09
C LYS A 262 -13.88 -27.26 1.34
N VAL A 263 -14.05 -27.60 0.07
CA VAL A 263 -12.93 -28.02 -0.80
C VAL A 263 -11.92 -26.88 -0.94
N PHE A 264 -12.35 -25.65 -1.26
CA PHE A 264 -11.45 -24.49 -1.34
C PHE A 264 -10.75 -24.18 -0.02
N GLU A 265 -11.43 -24.31 1.13
CA GLU A 265 -10.83 -24.10 2.45
C GLU A 265 -9.74 -25.11 2.76
N ASN A 266 -10.00 -26.38 2.46
CA ASN A 266 -9.03 -27.46 2.64
C ASN A 266 -7.83 -27.27 1.70
N GLU A 267 -8.06 -26.91 0.44
CA GLU A 267 -7.00 -26.62 -0.52
C GLU A 267 -6.16 -25.41 -0.08
N TYR A 268 -6.81 -24.32 0.33
CA TYR A 268 -6.13 -23.14 0.87
C TYR A 268 -5.27 -23.48 2.09
N ALA A 269 -5.84 -24.18 3.08
CA ALA A 269 -5.12 -24.58 4.29
C ALA A 269 -3.92 -25.48 3.95
N SER A 270 -4.10 -26.42 3.02
CA SER A 270 -3.02 -27.29 2.55
C SER A 270 -1.91 -26.50 1.87
N ARG A 271 -2.23 -25.56 0.97
CA ARG A 271 -1.23 -24.72 0.29
C ARG A 271 -0.52 -23.77 1.25
N LEU A 272 -1.24 -23.24 2.25
CA LEU A 272 -0.64 -22.37 3.24
C LEU A 272 0.32 -23.13 4.17
N LYS A 273 -0.03 -24.38 4.53
CA LYS A 273 0.88 -25.30 5.24
C LYS A 273 2.13 -25.59 4.43
N ASP A 274 1.98 -25.83 3.13
CA ASP A 274 3.09 -26.08 2.21
C ASP A 274 4.04 -24.87 2.09
N ILE A 275 3.52 -23.64 2.07
CA ILE A 275 4.32 -22.41 2.14
C ILE A 275 5.10 -22.32 3.45
N LYS A 276 4.48 -22.68 4.58
CA LYS A 276 5.09 -22.60 5.91
C LYS A 276 6.24 -23.58 6.09
N GLN A 277 6.10 -24.81 5.58
CA GLN A 277 7.09 -25.88 5.76
C GLN A 277 8.44 -25.56 5.11
N ASP A 278 8.42 -24.98 3.91
CA ASP A 278 9.63 -24.69 3.13
C ASP A 278 9.97 -23.20 3.09
N LEU A 279 9.61 -22.46 4.15
CA LEU A 279 9.81 -21.02 4.21
C LEU A 279 11.29 -20.69 4.48
N PRO A 280 11.99 -19.97 3.58
CA PRO A 280 13.37 -19.55 3.81
C PRO A 280 13.49 -18.70 5.08
N GLY A 281 14.61 -18.82 5.81
CA GLY A 281 14.79 -18.15 7.10
C GLY A 281 14.58 -16.63 7.07
N LYS A 282 15.00 -15.96 5.98
CA LYS A 282 14.75 -14.52 5.78
C LYS A 282 13.26 -14.18 5.65
N LEU A 283 12.49 -15.00 4.93
CA LEU A 283 11.04 -14.84 4.84
C LEU A 283 10.39 -15.11 6.19
N SER A 284 10.78 -16.18 6.88
CA SER A 284 10.28 -16.49 8.23
C SER A 284 10.48 -15.32 9.21
N ASN A 285 11.68 -14.74 9.23
CA ASN A 285 11.96 -13.53 10.02
C ASN A 285 11.08 -12.35 9.60
N GLN A 286 10.84 -12.16 8.30
CA GLN A 286 9.96 -11.10 7.82
C GLN A 286 8.51 -11.29 8.27
N PHE A 287 8.00 -12.53 8.34
CA PHE A 287 6.67 -12.83 8.90
C PHE A 287 6.60 -12.43 10.38
N ILE A 288 7.64 -12.72 11.17
CA ILE A 288 7.72 -12.33 12.59
C ILE A 288 7.68 -10.81 12.73
N ILE A 289 8.52 -10.09 11.98
CA ILE A 289 8.58 -8.61 12.02
C ILE A 289 7.24 -8.01 11.63
N SER A 290 6.65 -8.52 10.54
CA SER A 290 5.40 -8.02 9.98
C SER A 290 4.18 -8.37 10.83
N GLY A 291 4.27 -9.35 11.74
CA GLY A 291 3.20 -9.73 12.67
C GLY A 291 2.83 -8.62 13.66
N SER A 292 3.68 -7.62 13.85
CA SER A 292 3.35 -6.40 14.60
C SER A 292 2.36 -5.48 13.86
N LYS A 293 2.33 -5.55 12.53
CA LYS A 293 1.52 -4.70 11.65
C LYS A 293 0.28 -5.40 11.09
N TYR A 294 0.38 -6.69 10.82
CA TYR A 294 -0.70 -7.50 10.24
C TYR A 294 -1.10 -8.63 11.17
N ASP A 295 -2.39 -9.01 11.17
CA ASP A 295 -2.85 -10.19 11.89
C ASP A 295 -2.43 -11.46 11.13
N LEU A 296 -1.22 -11.96 11.44
CA LEU A 296 -0.62 -13.15 10.85
C LEU A 296 -0.82 -14.42 11.71
N ARG A 297 -1.71 -14.39 12.71
CA ARG A 297 -1.96 -15.56 13.58
C ARG A 297 -2.40 -16.80 12.80
N PHE A 298 -3.16 -16.59 11.73
CA PHE A 298 -3.58 -17.65 10.80
C PHE A 298 -2.41 -18.43 10.17
N PHE A 299 -1.20 -17.86 10.14
CA PHE A 299 0.00 -18.51 9.64
C PHE A 299 0.69 -19.35 10.73
N ASN A 300 0.54 -18.95 11.99
CA ASN A 300 1.12 -19.67 13.14
C ASN A 300 0.25 -20.86 13.57
N ASP A 301 -1.07 -20.75 13.41
CA ASP A 301 -2.06 -21.74 13.89
C ASP A 301 -2.22 -22.98 12.98
N LEU A 302 -1.43 -23.10 11.90
CA LEU A 302 -1.35 -24.25 10.97
C LEU A 302 -0.35 -25.31 11.42
#